data_AF-A0AAN5D598-F1
#
_entry.id   AF-A0AAN5D598-F1
#
_cell.length_a   1.000
_cell.length_b   1.000
_cell.length_c   1.000
_cell.angle_alpha   90.00
_cell.angle_beta   90.00
_cell.angle_gamma   90.00
#
_symmetry.space_group_name_H-M   'P 1'
#
loop_
_entity.id
_entity.type
_entity.pdbx_description
1 polymer ?
#
loop_
_entity_poly.entity_id
_entity_poly.type
_entity_poly.pdbx_seq_one_letter_code
_entity_poly.pdbx_strand_id
1 'polypeptide(L)'
;LTKTYSKLLSLYLLLNMTLEIYQIWILDLVFVFPKLCIYRHAPIIPIPFSANFGYSLMHSLVAASGPIYISLFLYRHQAIAQVGSRFKFTSPAVTTFVIVLIIPYLALGATLYPGKIPRSNEAEYRERMSDDWDPIILARIDCYQMLPIYWAFCTILPSFA
;
A
#
# COMPACT_ATOMS: atom_id res chain seq x y z
N LEU A 1 -21.64 20.65 -9.03
CA LEU A 1 -20.93 19.37 -8.78
C LEU A 1 -21.94 18.24 -9.01
N THR A 2 -21.69 17.26 -9.87
CA THR A 2 -22.69 16.22 -10.18
C THR A 2 -22.91 15.32 -8.96
N LYS A 3 -24.17 14.91 -8.69
CA LYS A 3 -24.52 13.99 -7.58
C LYS A 3 -23.68 12.71 -7.61
N THR A 4 -23.34 12.23 -8.81
CA THR A 4 -22.47 11.07 -9.03
C THR A 4 -21.07 11.26 -8.46
N TYR A 5 -20.42 12.40 -8.73
CA TYR A 5 -19.07 12.66 -8.24
C TYR A 5 -19.02 12.67 -6.70
N SER A 6 -19.98 13.33 -6.06
CA SER A 6 -20.05 13.38 -4.59
C SER A 6 -20.21 11.99 -3.97
N LYS A 7 -21.04 11.12 -4.58
CA LYS A 7 -21.18 9.72 -4.14
C LYS A 7 -19.88 8.93 -4.30
N LEU A 8 -19.23 9.04 -5.45
CA LEU A 8 -17.97 8.33 -5.72
C LEU A 8 -16.84 8.81 -4.80
N LEU A 9 -16.74 10.12 -4.55
CA LEU A 9 -15.78 10.68 -3.62
C LEU A 9 -16.05 10.21 -2.19
N SER A 10 -17.32 10.18 -1.75
CA SER A 10 -17.68 9.70 -0.41
C SER A 10 -17.33 8.22 -0.24
N LEU A 11 -17.61 7.39 -1.26
CA LEU A 11 -17.25 5.98 -1.26
C LEU A 11 -15.72 5.78 -1.22
N TYR A 12 -14.97 6.57 -1.98
CA TYR A 12 -13.51 6.57 -1.96
C TYR A 12 -12.97 6.93 -0.56
N LEU A 13 -13.49 7.98 0.07
CA LEU A 13 -13.06 8.38 1.41
C LEU A 13 -13.38 7.29 2.45
N LEU A 14 -14.57 6.69 2.39
CA LEU A 14 -14.97 5.61 3.28
C LEU A 14 -14.07 4.38 3.12
N LEU A 15 -13.73 4.02 1.86
CA LEU A 15 -12.83 2.92 1.57
C LEU A 15 -11.44 3.17 2.15
N ASN A 16 -10.85 4.35 1.93
CA ASN A 16 -9.53 4.67 2.47
C ASN A 16 -9.52 4.67 4.00
N MET A 17 -10.53 5.28 4.63
CA MET A 17 -10.63 5.27 6.09
C MET A 17 -10.72 3.84 6.64
N THR A 18 -11.45 2.96 5.96
CA THR A 18 -11.55 1.54 6.34
C THR A 18 -10.20 0.82 6.18
N LEU A 19 -9.46 1.11 5.11
CA LEU A 19 -8.13 0.54 4.87
C LEU A 19 -7.10 1.03 5.90
N GLU A 20 -7.14 2.31 6.28
CA GLU A 20 -6.28 2.88 7.32
C GLU A 20 -6.58 2.26 8.69
N ILE A 21 -7.86 2.17 9.06
CA ILE A 21 -8.29 1.49 10.29
C ILE A 21 -7.82 0.03 10.25
N TYR A 22 -8.02 -0.67 9.13
CA TYR A 22 -7.52 -2.03 8.96
C TYR A 22 -6.00 -2.11 9.15
N GLN A 23 -5.24 -1.15 8.63
CA GLN A 23 -3.79 -1.07 8.82
C GLN A 23 -3.44 -1.04 10.30
N ILE A 24 -4.04 -0.10 11.03
CA ILE A 24 -3.79 0.13 12.46
C ILE A 24 -4.19 -1.09 13.29
N TRP A 25 -5.26 -1.78 12.92
CA TRP A 25 -5.83 -2.87 13.72
C TRP A 25 -5.19 -4.24 13.48
N ILE A 26 -4.53 -4.44 12.34
CA ILE A 26 -4.02 -5.76 11.93
C ILE A 26 -2.51 -5.79 11.76
N LEU A 27 -1.87 -4.64 11.49
CA LEU A 27 -0.44 -4.56 11.25
C LEU A 27 0.23 -3.78 12.38
N ASP A 28 0.87 -4.51 13.29
CA ASP A 28 1.88 -3.94 14.19
C ASP A 28 3.20 -3.85 13.43
N LEU A 29 3.47 -2.69 12.83
CA LEU A 29 4.74 -2.45 12.14
C LEU A 29 5.84 -2.18 13.16
N VAL A 30 6.67 -3.19 13.41
CA VAL A 30 7.90 -3.02 14.21
C VAL A 30 9.05 -2.78 13.23
N PHE A 31 9.50 -1.52 13.16
CA PHE A 31 10.67 -1.15 12.38
C PHE A 31 11.94 -1.56 13.14
N VAL A 32 12.59 -2.64 12.69
CA VAL A 32 13.90 -3.08 13.21
C VAL A 32 14.97 -2.77 12.17
N PHE A 33 15.45 -1.52 12.13
CA PHE A 33 16.43 -1.07 11.14
C PHE A 33 17.61 -2.05 11.00
N PRO A 34 18.01 -2.44 9.77
CA PRO A 34 17.54 -1.97 8.45
C PRO A 34 16.43 -2.84 7.81
N LYS A 35 15.81 -3.75 8.56
CA LYS A 35 14.80 -4.68 8.06
C LYS A 35 13.40 -4.22 8.49
N LEU A 36 12.43 -4.33 7.59
CA LEU A 36 11.03 -4.21 7.98
C LEU A 36 10.59 -5.58 8.47
N CYS A 37 10.10 -5.69 9.70
CA CYS A 37 9.57 -6.93 10.23
C CYS A 37 8.10 -6.74 10.53
N ILE A 38 7.29 -7.65 10.02
CA ILE A 38 5.84 -7.60 10.14
C ILE A 38 5.44 -8.81 10.94
N TYR A 39 4.76 -8.54 12.03
CA TYR A 39 4.23 -9.55 12.90
C TYR A 39 2.77 -9.26 13.21
N ARG A 40 2.04 -10.33 13.53
CA ARG A 40 0.62 -10.26 13.85
C ARG A 40 0.43 -10.70 15.30
N HIS A 41 0.56 -9.75 16.22
CA HIS A 41 0.40 -10.03 17.66
C HIS A 41 -1.08 -10.23 17.98
N ALA A 42 -1.47 -11.47 18.29
CA ALA A 42 -2.81 -11.83 18.73
C ALA A 42 -3.94 -11.14 17.93
N PRO A 43 -4.08 -11.40 16.61
CA PRO A 43 -5.03 -10.66 15.79
C PRO A 43 -6.45 -10.86 16.31
N ILE A 44 -7.18 -9.74 16.42
CA ILE A 44 -8.59 -9.73 16.83
C ILE A 44 -9.42 -10.65 15.91
N ILE A 45 -9.05 -10.74 14.63
CA ILE A 45 -9.69 -11.61 13.63
C ILE A 45 -8.69 -12.65 13.10
N PRO A 46 -8.87 -13.96 13.38
CA PRO A 46 -7.94 -15.00 12.92
C PRO A 46 -8.13 -15.33 11.44
N ILE A 47 -7.61 -14.49 10.55
CA ILE A 47 -7.63 -14.70 9.10
C ILE A 47 -6.54 -15.74 8.72
N PRO A 48 -6.84 -16.78 7.90
CA PRO A 48 -5.93 -17.89 7.60
C PRO A 48 -4.80 -17.56 6.61
N PHE A 49 -4.54 -16.28 6.34
CA PHE A 49 -3.45 -15.85 5.45
C PHE A 49 -2.18 -15.55 6.24
N SER A 50 -1.02 -15.66 5.60
CA SER A 50 0.24 -15.19 6.18
C SER A 50 0.20 -13.69 6.43
N ALA A 51 0.97 -13.23 7.44
CA ALA A 51 1.12 -11.80 7.71
C ALA A 51 1.63 -11.06 6.46
N ASN A 52 2.55 -11.69 5.72
CA ASN A 52 3.03 -11.21 4.44
C ASN A 52 1.94 -10.98 3.39
N PHE A 53 1.07 -11.97 3.17
CA PHE A 53 -0.01 -11.82 2.19
C PHE A 53 -0.96 -10.69 2.59
N GLY A 54 -1.32 -10.62 3.87
CA GLY A 54 -2.16 -9.54 4.41
C GLY A 54 -1.55 -8.17 4.19
N TYR A 55 -0.25 -8.01 4.49
CA TYR A 55 0.47 -6.75 4.27
C TYR A 55 0.54 -6.35 2.80
N SER A 56 0.92 -7.28 1.91
CA SER A 56 1.05 -7.00 0.48
C SER A 56 -0.30 -6.66 -0.16
N LEU A 57 -1.36 -7.39 0.18
CA LEU A 57 -2.71 -7.08 -0.29
C LEU A 57 -3.14 -5.68 0.19
N MET A 58 -2.90 -5.38 1.47
CA MET A 58 -3.24 -4.09 2.06
C MET A 58 -2.50 -2.95 1.36
N HIS A 59 -1.18 -3.05 1.20
CA HIS A 59 -0.38 -2.05 0.48
C HIS A 59 -0.81 -1.91 -0.98
N SER A 60 -1.20 -2.99 -1.65
CA SER A 60 -1.74 -2.93 -3.01
C SER A 60 -3.05 -2.14 -3.06
N LEU A 61 -3.93 -2.31 -2.07
CA LEU A 61 -5.20 -1.58 -1.96
C LEU A 61 -4.98 -0.09 -1.65
N VAL A 62 -4.05 0.22 -0.75
CA VAL A 62 -3.66 1.61 -0.46
C VAL A 62 -3.03 2.25 -1.70
N ALA A 63 -2.13 1.56 -2.40
CA ALA A 63 -1.55 2.06 -3.64
C ALA A 63 -2.63 2.30 -4.70
N ALA A 64 -3.63 1.42 -4.83
CA ALA A 64 -4.74 1.60 -5.75
C ALA A 64 -5.60 2.85 -5.45
N SER A 65 -5.52 3.42 -4.24
CA SER A 65 -6.18 4.69 -3.92
C SER A 65 -5.70 5.86 -4.79
N GLY A 66 -4.42 5.86 -5.20
CA GLY A 66 -3.84 6.89 -6.07
C GLY A 66 -4.55 6.96 -7.43
N PRO A 67 -4.57 5.86 -8.22
CA PRO A 67 -5.32 5.81 -9.47
C PRO A 67 -6.81 6.14 -9.34
N ILE A 68 -7.47 5.70 -8.25
CA ILE A 68 -8.89 6.03 -8.01
C ILE A 68 -9.05 7.55 -7.81
N TYR A 69 -8.22 8.17 -6.98
CA TYR A 69 -8.24 9.61 -6.77
C TYR A 69 -8.00 10.40 -8.06
N ILE A 70 -6.99 10.00 -8.84
CA ILE A 70 -6.68 10.63 -10.12
C ILE A 70 -7.85 10.47 -11.11
N SER A 71 -8.51 9.31 -11.12
CA SER A 71 -9.70 9.08 -11.94
C SER A 71 -10.85 10.02 -11.55
N LEU A 72 -11.08 10.23 -10.25
CA LEU A 72 -12.07 11.18 -9.75
C LEU A 72 -11.71 12.62 -10.13
N PHE A 73 -10.43 12.99 -9.98
CA PHE A 73 -9.93 14.29 -10.39
C PHE A 73 -10.16 14.53 -11.89
N LEU A 74 -9.79 13.56 -12.74
CA LEU A 74 -10.01 13.63 -14.18
C LEU A 74 -11.50 13.74 -14.51
N TYR A 75 -12.36 12.95 -13.88
CA TYR A 75 -13.82 13.04 -14.08
C TYR A 75 -14.33 14.47 -13.83
N ARG A 76 -13.93 15.07 -12.70
CA ARG A 76 -14.32 16.46 -12.37
C ARG A 76 -13.71 17.46 -13.34
N HIS A 77 -12.44 17.30 -13.69
CA HIS A 77 -11.73 18.19 -14.60
C HIS A 77 -12.37 18.18 -15.99
N GLN A 78 -12.65 16.99 -16.53
CA GLN A 78 -13.29 16.81 -17.84
C GLN A 78 -14.72 17.37 -17.87
N ALA A 79 -15.45 17.34 -16.74
CA ALA A 79 -16.78 17.92 -16.66
C ALA A 79 -16.78 19.46 -16.76
N ILE A 80 -15.72 20.12 -16.28
CA ILE A 80 -15.61 21.59 -16.24
C ILE A 80 -14.88 22.13 -17.48
N ALA A 81 -13.99 21.34 -18.08
CA ALA A 81 -13.22 21.75 -19.24
C ALA A 81 -14.12 22.12 -20.44
N GLN A 82 -13.87 23.30 -21.00
CA GLN A 82 -14.56 23.79 -22.20
C GLN A 82 -14.29 22.89 -23.40
N VAL A 83 -15.28 22.77 -24.30
CA VAL A 83 -15.14 22.04 -25.56
C VAL A 83 -14.04 22.72 -26.40
N GLY A 84 -13.10 21.94 -26.93
CA GLY A 84 -11.95 22.45 -27.68
C GLY A 84 -10.73 22.84 -26.83
N SER A 85 -10.83 22.79 -25.49
CA SER A 85 -9.66 22.95 -24.62
C SER A 85 -8.64 21.83 -24.85
N ARG A 86 -7.35 22.16 -24.85
CA ARG A 86 -6.25 21.19 -24.91
C ARG A 86 -6.23 20.21 -23.73
N PHE A 87 -6.91 20.57 -22.64
CA PHE A 87 -7.04 19.74 -21.43
C PHE A 87 -8.28 18.83 -21.46
N LYS A 88 -9.10 18.90 -22.51
CA LYS A 88 -10.26 18.03 -22.71
C LYS A 88 -9.78 16.72 -23.36
N PHE A 89 -9.81 15.64 -22.61
CA PHE A 89 -9.49 14.31 -23.11
C PHE A 89 -10.74 13.63 -23.67
N THR A 90 -10.54 12.76 -24.66
CA THR A 90 -11.59 11.85 -25.12
C THR A 90 -11.80 10.74 -24.08
N SER A 91 -13.00 10.16 -24.00
CA SER A 91 -13.27 9.05 -23.06
C SER A 91 -12.28 7.88 -23.18
N PRO A 92 -11.88 7.44 -24.39
CA PRO A 92 -10.85 6.41 -24.54
C PRO A 92 -9.49 6.83 -23.97
N ALA A 93 -9.08 8.09 -24.17
CA ALA A 93 -7.80 8.59 -23.65
C ALA A 93 -7.78 8.62 -22.11
N VAL A 94 -8.88 9.02 -21.47
CA VAL A 94 -9.03 8.96 -20.01
C VAL A 94 -8.91 7.52 -19.51
N THR A 95 -9.63 6.58 -20.14
CA THR A 95 -9.57 5.16 -19.76
C THR A 95 -8.16 4.60 -19.91
N THR A 96 -7.50 4.84 -21.04
CA THR A 96 -6.11 4.40 -21.27
C THR A 96 -5.17 4.99 -20.23
N PHE A 97 -5.29 6.29 -19.94
CA PHE A 97 -4.46 6.95 -18.93
C PHE A 97 -4.63 6.31 -17.55
N VAL A 98 -5.86 6.04 -17.13
CA VAL A 98 -6.15 5.38 -15.85
C VAL A 98 -5.59 3.96 -15.81
N ILE A 99 -5.75 3.16 -16.88
CA ILE A 99 -5.21 1.80 -16.96
C ILE A 99 -3.68 1.81 -16.84
N VAL A 100 -3.01 2.69 -17.59
CA VAL A 100 -1.54 2.84 -17.55
C VAL A 100 -1.08 3.23 -16.15
N LEU A 101 -1.88 3.99 -15.42
CA LEU A 101 -1.56 4.41 -14.05
C LEU A 101 -1.83 3.31 -13.01
N ILE A 102 -2.83 2.45 -13.21
CA ILE A 102 -3.11 1.33 -12.29
C ILE A 102 -1.95 0.32 -12.26
N ILE A 103 -1.34 0.01 -13.40
CA ILE A 103 -0.28 -1.00 -13.52
C ILE A 103 0.89 -0.76 -12.55
N PRO A 104 1.57 0.40 -12.54
CA PRO A 104 2.69 0.63 -11.63
C PRO A 104 2.24 0.65 -10.16
N TYR A 105 1.04 1.15 -9.85
CA TYR A 105 0.56 1.18 -8.46
C TYR A 105 0.22 -0.23 -7.92
N LEU A 106 -0.36 -1.10 -8.75
CA LEU A 106 -0.52 -2.51 -8.38
C LEU A 106 0.82 -3.24 -8.31
N ALA A 107 1.75 -2.92 -9.23
CA ALA A 107 3.09 -3.46 -9.21
C ALA A 107 3.89 -3.02 -7.97
N LEU A 108 3.65 -1.83 -7.41
CA LEU A 108 4.27 -1.42 -6.14
C LEU A 108 3.87 -2.34 -4.98
N GLY A 109 2.59 -2.69 -4.86
CA GLY A 109 2.14 -3.65 -3.84
C GLY A 109 2.73 -5.05 -4.04
N ALA A 110 2.92 -5.46 -5.30
CA ALA A 110 3.55 -6.73 -5.66
C ALA A 110 5.09 -6.71 -5.62
N THR A 111 5.76 -5.56 -5.72
CA THR A 111 7.22 -5.45 -5.59
C THR A 111 7.67 -5.24 -4.15
N LEU A 112 6.73 -4.94 -3.24
CA LEU A 112 6.91 -5.12 -1.79
C LEU A 112 6.81 -6.61 -1.38
N TYR A 113 6.30 -7.48 -2.26
CA TYR A 113 6.11 -8.92 -2.02
C TYR A 113 7.41 -9.76 -1.93
N PRO A 114 8.50 -9.49 -2.69
CA PRO A 114 9.70 -10.31 -2.69
C PRO A 114 10.80 -9.66 -1.83
N GLY A 115 10.53 -9.41 -0.56
CA GLY A 115 11.59 -9.26 0.44
C GLY A 115 11.71 -10.55 1.23
N LYS A 116 12.11 -11.67 0.60
CA LYS A 116 12.46 -12.86 1.40
C LYS A 116 13.67 -12.52 2.23
N ILE A 117 13.59 -12.66 3.56
CA ILE A 117 14.83 -12.90 4.33
C ILE A 117 15.45 -14.15 3.72
N PRO A 118 16.73 -14.14 3.33
CA PRO A 118 17.43 -15.41 3.21
C PRO A 118 17.36 -16.05 4.60
N ARG A 119 16.65 -17.18 4.71
CA ARG A 119 16.55 -18.03 5.91
C ARG A 119 17.91 -18.34 6.56
N SER A 120 19.01 -18.04 5.89
CA SER A 120 20.37 -18.34 6.30
C SER A 120 20.86 -17.60 7.54
N ASN A 121 20.17 -16.57 8.06
CA ASN A 121 20.62 -15.84 9.27
C ASN A 121 19.49 -15.57 10.29
N GLU A 122 18.61 -16.55 10.52
CA GLU A 122 17.63 -16.51 11.63
C GLU A 122 18.31 -16.26 12.99
N ALA A 123 19.52 -16.79 13.19
CA ALA A 123 20.31 -16.61 14.41
C ALA A 123 20.66 -15.14 14.71
N GLU A 124 21.12 -14.38 13.70
CA GLU A 124 21.44 -12.95 13.85
C GLU A 124 20.21 -12.12 14.23
N TYR A 125 19.02 -12.56 13.80
CA TYR A 125 17.77 -11.87 14.12
C TYR A 125 17.28 -12.22 15.53
N ARG A 126 17.41 -13.49 15.96
CA ARG A 126 17.14 -13.89 17.35
C ARG A 126 18.04 -13.16 18.35
N GLU A 127 19.32 -12.97 18.04
CA GLU A 127 20.25 -12.25 18.92
C GLU A 127 19.95 -10.76 19.10
N ARG A 128 19.18 -10.14 18.19
CA ARG A 128 18.86 -8.70 18.23
C ARG A 128 17.45 -8.39 18.74
N MET A 129 16.61 -9.40 18.95
CA MET A 129 15.33 -9.25 19.63
C MET A 129 15.51 -9.48 21.12
N SER A 130 14.73 -8.80 21.96
CA SER A 130 14.86 -9.02 23.41
C SER A 130 14.47 -10.45 23.76
N ASP A 131 15.11 -11.01 24.79
CA ASP A 131 14.86 -12.37 25.27
C ASP A 131 13.41 -12.59 25.74
N ASP A 132 12.64 -11.51 25.90
CA ASP A 132 11.27 -11.51 26.41
C ASP A 132 10.18 -11.85 25.37
N TRP A 133 10.53 -12.03 24.09
CA TRP A 133 9.54 -12.29 23.05
C TRP A 133 9.08 -13.75 23.07
N ASP A 134 7.75 -13.97 23.08
CA ASP A 134 7.16 -15.31 23.03
C ASP A 134 7.64 -16.08 21.77
N PRO A 135 8.16 -17.31 21.91
CA PRO A 135 8.60 -18.13 20.78
C PRO A 135 7.53 -18.31 19.67
N ILE A 136 6.24 -18.26 20.02
CA ILE A 136 5.12 -18.32 19.09
C ILE A 136 5.07 -17.06 18.22
N ILE A 137 5.42 -15.90 18.77
CA ILE A 137 5.55 -14.65 18.03
C ILE A 137 6.67 -14.79 17.01
N LEU A 138 7.86 -15.21 17.46
CA LEU A 138 9.05 -15.37 16.63
C LEU A 138 8.82 -16.30 15.42
N ALA A 139 8.07 -17.39 15.62
CA ALA A 139 7.72 -18.34 14.56
C ALA A 139 6.79 -17.75 13.47
N ARG A 140 6.21 -16.57 13.71
CA ARG A 140 5.21 -15.92 12.85
C ARG A 140 5.67 -14.55 12.32
N ILE A 141 6.91 -14.15 12.59
CA ILE A 141 7.47 -12.90 12.05
C ILE A 141 7.92 -13.13 10.60
N ASP A 142 7.42 -12.29 9.69
CA ASP A 142 7.94 -12.18 8.33
C ASP A 142 8.77 -10.88 8.24
N CYS A 143 10.08 -10.97 7.95
CA CYS A 143 10.88 -9.77 7.68
C CYS A 143 11.30 -9.63 6.23
N TYR A 144 11.68 -8.41 5.86
CA TYR A 144 12.00 -8.01 4.52
C TYR A 144 13.30 -7.23 4.51
N GLN A 145 14.17 -7.54 3.55
CA GLN A 145 15.19 -6.60 3.12
C GLN A 145 14.51 -5.54 2.26
N MET A 146 14.59 -4.28 2.67
CA MET A 146 14.16 -3.19 1.79
C MET A 146 15.05 -3.19 0.55
N LEU A 147 14.44 -3.35 -0.63
CA LEU A 147 15.16 -3.22 -1.90
C LEU A 147 15.79 -1.81 -1.99
N PRO A 148 16.99 -1.67 -2.56
CA PRO A 148 17.62 -0.37 -2.79
C PRO A 148 16.72 0.60 -3.59
N ILE A 149 15.89 0.05 -4.48
CA ILE A 149 14.87 0.81 -5.23
C ILE A 149 13.85 1.47 -4.31
N TYR A 150 13.44 0.82 -3.22
CA TYR A 150 12.53 1.42 -2.25
C TYR A 150 13.21 2.59 -1.52
N TRP A 151 14.48 2.43 -1.15
CA TRP A 151 15.30 3.54 -0.64
C TRP A 151 15.40 4.68 -1.65
N ALA A 152 15.61 4.39 -2.93
CA ALA A 152 15.60 5.40 -3.98
C ALA A 152 14.24 6.08 -4.09
N PHE A 153 13.12 5.37 -4.07
CA PHE A 153 11.78 5.98 -4.10
C PHE A 153 11.48 6.82 -2.85
N CYS A 154 11.83 6.35 -1.65
CA CYS A 154 11.65 7.10 -0.40
C CYS A 154 12.59 8.31 -0.26
N THR A 155 13.72 8.33 -0.97
CA THR A 155 14.67 9.48 -0.96
C THR A 155 14.47 10.43 -2.13
N ILE A 156 13.94 9.95 -3.27
CA ILE A 156 13.65 10.74 -4.47
C ILE A 156 12.27 11.40 -4.39
N LEU A 157 11.27 10.76 -3.78
CA LEU A 157 10.06 11.46 -3.37
C LEU A 157 10.46 12.36 -2.20
N PRO A 158 10.48 13.69 -2.38
CA PRO A 158 10.72 14.60 -1.27
C PRO A 158 9.67 14.26 -0.21
N SER A 159 10.09 14.22 1.04
CA SER A 159 9.20 14.33 2.18
C SER A 159 8.37 15.60 2.03
N PHE A 160 7.24 15.49 1.33
CA PHE A 160 6.15 16.44 1.37
C PHE A 160 5.38 16.13 2.66
N ALA A 161 6.01 16.48 3.78
CA ALA A 161 5.42 16.61 5.10
C ALA A 161 5.82 18.00 5.62
#